data_AF-A0A8S3XF34-F1
#
_entry.id   AF-A0A8S3XF34-F1
#
_cell.length_a   1.000
_cell.length_b   1.000
_cell.length_c   1.000
_cell.angle_alpha   90.00
_cell.angle_beta   90.00
_cell.angle_gamma   90.00
#
_symmetry.space_group_name_H-M   'P 1'
#
loop_
_entity.id
_entity.type
_entity.pdbx_description
1 polymer ?
#
loop_
_entity_poly.entity_id
_entity_poly.type
_entity_poly.pdbx_seq_one_letter_code
_entity_poly.pdbx_strand_id
1 'polypeptide(L)'
;MGKVKCSELRTKDKKELFKQLEELKTELTNLRVAKVTGGVASKLSKIRVVRKAIARVYIVYHQKMKVNLRNHYKNKKRVVRKAIARVYIVYHQKMKVNLRNHYKNKKYKPLDLRPKKTRAMRKALTKHEAKLKTRKEIRKKSLFPPRVYAVKA
;
A
#
# COMPACT_ATOMS: atom_id res chain seq x y z
N MET A 1 7.21 39.52 3.94
CA MET A 1 6.09 38.59 3.71
C MET A 1 5.99 37.62 4.87
N GLY A 2 4.84 37.59 5.55
CA GLY A 2 4.56 36.61 6.59
C GLY A 2 4.31 35.21 6.04
N LYS A 3 4.28 34.22 6.94
CA LYS A 3 4.00 32.81 6.61
C LYS A 3 2.52 32.66 6.21
N VAL A 4 2.24 32.39 4.93
CA VAL A 4 0.86 32.15 4.42
C VAL A 4 0.20 30.98 5.18
N LYS A 5 -0.97 31.20 5.79
CA LYS A 5 -1.71 30.17 6.53
C LYS A 5 -2.65 29.40 5.61
N CYS A 6 -2.75 28.09 5.81
CA CYS A 6 -3.62 27.25 4.98
C CYS A 6 -5.12 27.50 5.24
N SER A 7 -5.49 27.98 6.43
CA SER A 7 -6.88 28.33 6.76
C SER A 7 -7.40 29.45 5.86
N GLU A 8 -6.63 30.53 5.71
CA GLU A 8 -6.91 31.67 4.84
C GLU A 8 -7.01 31.27 3.37
N LEU A 9 -6.23 30.29 2.92
CA LEU A 9 -6.29 29.79 1.54
C LEU A 9 -7.54 28.92 1.27
N ARG A 10 -8.13 28.31 2.29
CA ARG A 10 -9.32 27.46 2.12
C ARG A 10 -10.59 28.28 1.93
N THR A 11 -10.66 29.51 2.43
CA THR A 11 -11.81 30.39 2.25
C THR A 11 -11.82 31.03 0.85
N LYS A 12 -10.65 31.26 0.25
CA LYS A 12 -10.49 31.90 -1.08
C LYS A 12 -10.99 31.07 -2.25
N ASP A 13 -11.41 31.74 -3.31
CA ASP A 13 -11.88 31.10 -4.53
C ASP A 13 -10.77 30.54 -5.41
N LYS A 14 -11.13 29.65 -6.35
CA LYS A 14 -10.18 29.00 -7.26
C LYS A 14 -9.41 30.02 -8.11
N LYS A 15 -10.08 31.07 -8.58
CA LYS A 15 -9.48 32.15 -9.39
C LYS A 15 -8.48 32.96 -8.56
N GLU A 16 -8.83 33.28 -7.33
CA GLU A 16 -7.98 34.03 -6.39
C GLU A 16 -6.72 33.23 -6.01
N LEU A 17 -6.87 31.93 -5.75
CA LEU A 17 -5.73 31.04 -5.47
C LEU A 17 -4.78 30.95 -6.66
N PHE A 18 -5.30 30.94 -7.89
CA PHE A 18 -4.48 30.91 -9.10
C PHE A 18 -3.74 32.24 -9.30
N LYS A 19 -4.42 33.37 -9.13
CA LYS A 19 -3.80 34.70 -9.18
C LYS A 19 -2.68 34.84 -8.15
N GLN A 20 -2.94 34.46 -6.89
CA GLN A 20 -1.95 34.48 -5.82
C GLN A 20 -0.76 33.54 -6.09
N LEU A 21 -0.98 32.42 -6.78
CA LEU A 21 0.09 31.51 -7.18
C LEU A 21 1.03 32.14 -8.21
N GLU A 22 0.48 32.83 -9.21
CA GLU A 22 1.29 33.49 -10.24
C GLU A 22 2.09 34.67 -9.66
N GLU A 23 1.48 35.48 -8.79
CA GLU A 23 2.18 36.55 -8.07
C GLU A 23 3.35 36.03 -7.22
N LEU A 24 3.20 34.89 -6.54
CA LEU A 24 4.30 34.30 -5.77
C LEU A 24 5.41 33.70 -6.66
N LYS A 25 5.07 33.22 -7.86
CA LYS A 25 6.06 32.72 -8.83
C LYS A 25 6.89 33.85 -9.41
N THR A 26 6.26 34.97 -9.78
CA THR A 26 6.99 36.15 -10.28
C THR A 26 7.90 36.73 -9.20
N GLU A 27 7.42 36.81 -7.95
CA GLU A 27 8.26 37.20 -6.80
C GLU A 27 9.46 36.25 -6.62
N LEU A 28 9.25 34.93 -6.72
CA LEU A 28 10.33 33.95 -6.62
C LEU A 28 11.38 34.13 -7.73
N THR A 29 10.95 34.40 -8.97
CA THR A 29 11.84 34.65 -10.10
C THR A 29 12.70 35.89 -9.85
N ASN A 30 12.08 36.99 -9.39
CA ASN A 30 12.80 38.22 -9.05
C ASN A 30 13.83 38.01 -7.93
N LEU A 31 13.49 37.22 -6.91
CA LEU A 31 14.42 36.87 -5.82
C LEU A 31 15.56 35.97 -6.29
N ARG A 32 15.35 35.12 -7.31
CA ARG A 32 16.42 34.30 -7.90
C ARG A 32 17.40 35.12 -8.72
N VAL A 33 16.91 36.09 -9.50
CA VAL A 33 17.79 37.05 -10.21
C VAL A 33 18.63 37.82 -9.21
N ALA A 34 18.01 38.36 -8.16
CA ALA A 34 18.71 39.09 -7.09
C ALA A 34 19.76 38.23 -6.36
N LYS A 35 19.58 36.90 -6.30
CA LYS A 35 20.58 35.98 -5.74
C LYS A 35 21.83 35.89 -6.62
N VAL A 36 21.66 35.90 -7.94
CA VAL A 36 22.78 35.82 -8.90
C VAL A 36 23.57 37.12 -8.89
N THR A 37 22.92 38.27 -8.79
CA THR A 37 23.57 39.59 -8.78
C THR A 37 24.13 40.00 -7.41
N GLY A 38 24.29 39.07 -6.45
CA GLY A 38 24.87 39.37 -5.13
C GLY A 38 23.98 40.20 -4.19
N GLY A 39 22.65 40.07 -4.26
CA GLY A 39 21.72 40.86 -3.46
C GLY A 39 21.77 40.63 -1.94
N VAL A 40 21.21 41.59 -1.19
CA VAL A 40 21.22 41.63 0.29
C VAL A 40 20.65 40.36 0.94
N ALA A 41 21.31 39.86 2.00
CA ALA A 41 20.94 38.64 2.72
C ALA A 41 19.48 38.61 3.23
N SER A 42 18.95 39.76 3.67
CA SER A 42 17.56 39.91 4.12
C SER A 42 16.52 39.68 3.00
N LYS A 43 16.91 39.93 1.74
CA LYS A 43 16.09 39.65 0.55
C LYS A 43 16.20 38.17 0.16
N LEU A 44 17.38 37.56 0.30
CA LEU A 44 17.62 36.14 -0.01
C LEU A 44 16.92 35.18 0.96
N SER A 45 16.79 35.55 2.24
CA SER A 45 16.07 34.75 3.25
C SER A 45 14.58 34.53 2.87
N LYS A 46 14.00 35.46 2.11
CA LYS A 46 12.60 35.39 1.62
C LYS A 46 12.39 34.26 0.61
N ILE A 47 13.44 33.79 -0.09
CA ILE A 47 13.35 32.69 -1.08
C ILE A 47 12.73 31.44 -0.44
N ARG A 48 13.18 31.07 0.77
CA ARG A 48 12.65 29.90 1.48
C ARG A 48 11.17 30.07 1.85
N VAL A 49 10.78 31.29 2.24
CA VAL A 49 9.42 31.62 2.64
C VAL A 49 8.47 31.56 1.45
N VAL A 50 8.85 32.20 0.33
CA VAL A 50 8.05 32.23 -0.91
C VAL A 50 7.90 30.83 -1.51
N ARG A 51 8.97 30.01 -1.54
CA ARG A 51 8.87 28.60 -1.97
C ARG A 51 7.87 27.80 -1.15
N LYS A 52 7.88 27.96 0.17
CA LYS A 52 6.92 27.29 1.06
C LYS A 52 5.50 27.83 0.87
N ALA A 53 5.33 29.11 0.56
CA ALA A 53 4.04 29.72 0.27
C ALA A 53 3.43 29.16 -1.03
N ILE A 54 4.21 29.10 -2.12
CA ILE A 54 3.81 28.48 -3.40
C ILE A 54 3.32 27.04 -3.17
N ALA A 55 4.08 26.24 -2.43
CA ALA A 55 3.69 24.86 -2.13
C ALA A 55 2.35 24.77 -1.39
N ARG A 56 2.09 25.67 -0.42
CA ARG A 56 0.82 25.69 0.33
C ARG A 56 -0.37 26.07 -0.55
N VAL A 57 -0.24 27.09 -1.39
CA VAL A 57 -1.29 27.50 -2.34
C VAL A 57 -1.60 26.35 -3.31
N TYR A 58 -0.56 25.71 -3.86
CA TYR A 58 -0.71 24.58 -4.78
C TYR A 58 -1.42 23.38 -4.13
N ILE A 59 -1.07 23.05 -2.88
CA ILE A 59 -1.71 21.96 -2.12
C ILE A 59 -3.20 22.24 -1.90
N VAL A 60 -3.58 23.45 -1.45
CA VAL A 60 -4.99 23.79 -1.17
C VAL A 60 -5.81 23.82 -2.46
N TYR A 61 -5.28 24.41 -3.53
CA TYR A 61 -5.91 24.42 -4.85
C TYR A 61 -6.21 22.99 -5.36
N HIS A 62 -5.22 22.09 -5.25
CA HIS A 62 -5.36 20.71 -5.69
C HIS A 62 -6.32 19.90 -4.79
N GLN A 63 -6.35 20.16 -3.47
CA GLN A 63 -7.33 19.58 -2.56
C GLN A 63 -8.76 19.98 -2.94
N LYS A 64 -9.03 21.26 -3.21
CA LYS A 64 -10.35 21.75 -3.66
C LYS A 64 -10.78 21.12 -4.98
N MET A 65 -9.90 21.05 -5.98
CA MET A 65 -10.20 20.38 -7.25
C MET A 65 -10.58 18.91 -7.07
N LYS A 66 -9.82 18.16 -6.25
CA LYS A 66 -10.11 16.75 -5.95
C LYS A 66 -11.41 16.53 -5.18
N VAL A 67 -11.79 17.44 -4.28
CA VAL A 67 -13.07 17.36 -3.54
C VAL A 67 -14.24 17.62 -4.47
N ASN A 68 -14.16 18.65 -5.33
CA ASN A 68 -15.22 18.96 -6.30
C ASN A 68 -15.44 17.81 -7.29
N LEU A 69 -14.35 17.22 -7.81
CA LEU A 69 -14.42 16.05 -8.66
C LEU A 69 -15.05 14.84 -7.95
N ARG A 70 -14.68 14.61 -6.68
CA ARG A 70 -15.27 13.54 -5.85
C ARG A 70 -16.75 13.74 -5.64
N ASN A 71 -17.20 14.94 -5.34
CA ASN A 71 -18.62 15.27 -5.16
C ASN A 71 -19.40 15.09 -6.46
N HIS A 72 -18.84 15.53 -7.59
CA HIS A 72 -19.45 15.38 -8.92
C HIS A 72 -19.69 13.91 -9.32
N TYR A 73 -18.77 12.99 -8.99
CA TYR A 73 -18.91 11.56 -9.30
C TYR A 73 -19.48 10.69 -8.16
N LYS A 74 -19.80 11.27 -7.00
CA LYS A 74 -20.14 10.56 -5.75
C LYS A 74 -21.35 9.62 -5.92
N ASN A 75 -22.34 10.04 -6.70
CA ASN A 75 -23.61 9.31 -6.84
C ASN A 75 -23.68 8.44 -8.11
N LYS A 76 -23.03 8.84 -9.22
CA LYS A 76 -23.05 8.07 -10.48
C LYS A 76 -22.06 6.90 -10.51
N LYS A 77 -20.88 7.04 -9.89
CA LYS A 77 -19.77 6.07 -10.02
C LYS A 77 -19.87 4.90 -9.02
N ARG A 78 -20.48 5.12 -7.85
CA ARG A 78 -20.52 4.12 -6.75
C ARG A 78 -21.39 2.91 -7.09
N VAL A 79 -22.52 3.10 -7.76
CA VAL A 79 -23.44 2.01 -8.13
C VAL A 79 -22.83 1.14 -9.22
N VAL A 80 -22.42 1.76 -10.34
CA VAL A 80 -21.82 1.06 -11.48
C VAL A 80 -20.50 0.37 -11.09
N ARG A 81 -19.60 1.03 -10.34
CA ARG A 81 -18.36 0.41 -9.86
C ARG A 81 -18.62 -0.77 -8.93
N LYS A 82 -19.61 -0.69 -8.04
CA LYS A 82 -19.96 -1.80 -7.14
C LYS A 82 -20.58 -2.97 -7.92
N ALA A 83 -21.41 -2.70 -8.94
CA ALA A 83 -21.99 -3.73 -9.79
C ALA A 83 -20.91 -4.45 -10.61
N ILE A 84 -20.02 -3.71 -11.28
CA ILE A 84 -18.89 -4.28 -12.04
C ILE A 84 -17.97 -5.09 -11.10
N ALA A 85 -17.65 -4.55 -9.92
CA ALA A 85 -16.83 -5.26 -8.95
C ALA A 85 -17.50 -6.57 -8.47
N ARG A 86 -18.81 -6.57 -8.21
CA ARG A 86 -19.55 -7.79 -7.84
C ARG A 86 -19.50 -8.85 -8.93
N VAL A 87 -19.76 -8.47 -10.19
CA VAL A 87 -19.69 -9.40 -11.34
C VAL A 87 -18.28 -9.95 -11.51
N TYR A 88 -17.26 -9.08 -11.45
CA TYR A 88 -15.86 -9.49 -11.61
C TYR A 88 -15.39 -10.43 -10.48
N ILE A 89 -15.83 -10.19 -9.23
CA ILE A 89 -15.56 -11.08 -8.10
C ILE A 89 -16.17 -12.45 -8.34
N VAL A 90 -17.45 -12.53 -8.72
CA VAL A 90 -18.13 -13.81 -9.00
C VAL A 90 -17.46 -14.55 -10.15
N TYR A 91 -17.11 -13.85 -11.23
CA TYR A 91 -16.40 -14.41 -12.37
C TYR A 91 -15.04 -14.99 -11.95
N HIS A 92 -14.22 -14.23 -11.21
CA HIS A 92 -12.93 -14.69 -10.70
C HIS A 92 -13.03 -15.86 -9.72
N GLN A 93 -14.08 -15.87 -8.87
CA GLN A 93 -14.35 -17.00 -7.99
C GLN A 93 -14.67 -18.26 -8.81
N LYS A 94 -15.57 -18.18 -9.79
CA LYS A 94 -15.92 -19.30 -10.67
C LYS A 94 -14.71 -19.83 -11.44
N MET A 95 -13.90 -18.94 -12.04
CA MET A 95 -12.67 -19.33 -12.73
C MET A 95 -11.70 -20.07 -11.80
N LYS A 96 -11.47 -19.55 -10.59
CA LYS A 96 -10.58 -20.20 -9.61
C LYS A 96 -11.09 -21.55 -9.15
N VAL A 97 -12.40 -21.68 -8.93
CA VAL A 97 -13.02 -22.96 -8.55
C VAL A 97 -12.87 -23.99 -9.67
N ASN A 98 -13.17 -23.60 -10.92
CA ASN A 98 -13.01 -24.47 -12.09
C ASN A 98 -11.56 -24.91 -12.25
N LEU A 99 -10.59 -24.00 -12.08
CA LEU A 99 -9.16 -24.33 -12.14
C LEU A 99 -8.75 -25.29 -11.02
N ARG A 100 -9.24 -25.10 -9.79
CA ARG A 100 -9.00 -26.02 -8.66
C ARG A 100 -9.57 -27.41 -8.94
N ASN A 101 -10.74 -27.50 -9.55
CA ASN A 101 -11.38 -28.77 -9.93
C ASN A 101 -10.59 -29.46 -11.03
N HIS A 102 -10.17 -28.73 -12.07
CA HIS A 102 -9.38 -29.26 -13.17
C HIS A 102 -8.01 -29.82 -12.72
N TYR A 103 -7.35 -29.15 -11.77
CA TYR A 103 -6.08 -29.61 -11.18
C TYR A 103 -6.26 -30.42 -9.88
N LYS A 104 -7.49 -30.86 -9.57
CA LYS A 104 -7.74 -31.76 -8.45
C LYS A 104 -7.01 -33.08 -8.72
N ASN A 105 -6.33 -33.62 -7.72
CA ASN A 105 -5.57 -34.87 -7.78
C ASN A 105 -4.39 -34.94 -8.78
N LYS A 106 -4.17 -33.92 -9.63
CA LYS A 106 -2.97 -33.85 -10.47
C LYS A 106 -1.72 -33.69 -9.61
N LYS A 107 -0.67 -34.46 -9.92
CA LYS A 107 0.64 -34.42 -9.23
C LYS A 107 1.25 -33.02 -9.26
N TYR A 108 1.24 -32.36 -10.41
CA TYR A 108 1.78 -31.03 -10.59
C TYR A 108 0.67 -29.99 -10.78
N LYS A 109 0.61 -29.04 -9.84
CA LYS A 109 -0.29 -27.90 -9.89
C LYS A 109 0.50 -26.61 -10.15
N PRO A 110 -0.09 -25.63 -10.88
CA PRO A 110 0.46 -24.30 -11.04
C PRO A 110 0.81 -23.66 -9.69
N LEU A 111 1.83 -22.80 -9.67
CA LEU A 111 2.33 -22.14 -8.45
C LEU A 111 1.23 -21.38 -7.71
N ASP A 112 0.31 -20.75 -8.43
CA ASP A 112 -0.80 -19.97 -7.88
C ASP A 112 -1.82 -20.78 -7.07
N LEU A 113 -1.93 -22.09 -7.37
CA LEU A 113 -2.84 -23.01 -6.67
C LEU A 113 -2.17 -23.72 -5.50
N ARG A 114 -0.85 -23.58 -5.34
CA ARG A 114 -0.13 -24.22 -4.24
C ARG A 114 -0.42 -23.50 -2.91
N PRO A 115 -0.46 -24.23 -1.78
CA PRO A 115 -0.55 -23.60 -0.47
C PRO A 115 0.59 -22.61 -0.25
N LYS A 116 0.25 -21.39 0.18
CA LYS A 116 1.22 -20.35 0.52
C LYS A 116 1.80 -20.63 1.91
N LYS A 117 2.87 -21.42 1.95
CA LYS A 117 3.69 -21.70 3.14
C LYS A 117 5.07 -21.08 2.98
N THR A 118 5.81 -20.98 4.09
CA THR A 118 7.22 -20.56 4.03
C THR A 118 8.04 -21.54 3.19
N ARG A 119 9.16 -21.07 2.62
CA ARG A 119 10.07 -21.92 1.83
C ARG A 119 10.60 -23.10 2.64
N ALA A 120 10.95 -22.85 3.91
CA ALA A 120 11.40 -23.88 4.86
C ALA A 120 10.34 -24.98 5.03
N MET A 121 9.08 -24.62 5.29
CA MET A 121 7.99 -25.59 5.43
C MET A 121 7.70 -26.39 4.15
N ARG A 122 7.94 -25.82 2.97
CA ARG A 122 7.76 -26.53 1.69
C ARG A 122 8.87 -27.55 1.42
N LYS A 123 10.06 -27.35 1.98
CA LYS A 123 11.22 -28.24 1.83
C LYS A 123 11.34 -29.29 2.94
N ALA A 124 10.58 -29.14 4.02
CA ALA A 124 10.56 -30.09 5.12
C ALA A 124 10.02 -31.46 4.66
N LEU A 125 10.48 -32.53 5.31
CA LEU A 125 9.98 -33.88 5.10
C LEU A 125 8.47 -33.97 5.36
N THR A 126 7.80 -34.86 4.63
CA THR A 126 6.41 -35.20 4.94
C THR A 126 6.32 -35.89 6.29
N LYS A 127 5.15 -35.81 6.95
CA LYS A 127 4.91 -36.50 8.23
C LYS A 127 5.12 -38.01 8.12
N HIS A 128 4.84 -38.58 6.94
CA HIS A 128 5.07 -39.99 6.66
C HIS A 128 6.56 -40.30 6.67
N GLU A 129 7.36 -39.58 5.87
CA GLU A 129 8.82 -39.76 5.81
C GLU A 129 9.47 -39.56 7.17
N ALA A 130 9.08 -38.51 7.91
CA ALA A 130 9.59 -38.24 9.24
C ALA A 130 9.21 -39.31 10.28
N LYS A 131 8.14 -40.09 10.04
CA LYS A 131 7.68 -41.17 10.92
C LYS A 131 8.30 -42.53 10.55
N LEU A 132 8.93 -42.66 9.37
CA LEU A 132 9.54 -43.92 8.96
C LEU A 132 10.61 -44.33 9.98
N LYS A 133 10.50 -45.57 10.46
CA LYS A 133 11.45 -46.20 11.38
C LYS A 133 12.02 -47.42 10.71
N THR A 134 13.26 -47.76 11.04
CA THR A 134 13.87 -49.00 10.55
C THR A 134 13.17 -50.22 11.15
N ARG A 135 13.18 -51.37 10.45
CA ARG A 135 12.59 -52.62 10.97
C ARG A 135 13.17 -52.99 12.34
N LYS A 136 14.47 -52.77 12.54
CA LYS A 136 15.18 -52.99 13.81
C LYS A 136 14.61 -52.11 14.93
N GLU A 137 14.41 -50.83 14.66
CA GLU A 137 13.87 -49.88 15.64
C GLU A 137 12.40 -50.16 15.98
N ILE A 138 11.58 -50.55 14.98
CA ILE A 138 10.19 -50.98 15.20
C ILE A 138 10.15 -52.18 16.16
N ARG A 139 10.98 -53.21 15.90
CA ARG A 139 11.08 -54.37 16.79
C ARG A 139 11.48 -53.96 18.20
N LYS A 140 12.53 -53.14 18.35
CA LYS A 140 12.99 -52.67 19.67
C LYS A 140 11.89 -51.92 20.43
N LYS A 141 11.17 -51.01 19.78
CA LYS A 141 10.07 -50.23 20.39
C LYS A 141 8.87 -51.09 20.76
N SER A 142 8.59 -52.14 19.99
CA SER A 142 7.53 -53.12 20.30
C SER A 142 7.88 -53.95 21.54
N LEU A 143 9.13 -54.44 21.62
CA LEU A 143 9.59 -55.23 22.77
C LEU A 143 9.73 -54.39 24.05
N PHE A 144 10.25 -53.16 23.93
CA PHE A 144 10.55 -52.29 25.07
C PHE A 144 9.83 -50.93 24.94
N PRO A 145 8.50 -50.90 25.10
CA PRO A 145 7.78 -49.63 25.15
C PRO A 145 8.13 -48.89 26.46
N PRO A 146 8.20 -47.55 26.44
CA PRO A 146 8.34 -46.78 27.67
C PRO A 146 7.12 -47.06 28.56
N ARG A 147 7.38 -47.59 29.75
CA ARG A 147 6.35 -47.86 30.75
C ARG A 147 6.33 -46.72 31.75
N VAL A 148 5.13 -46.30 32.14
CA VAL A 148 4.97 -45.36 33.25
C VAL A 148 5.11 -46.16 34.54
N TYR A 149 6.02 -45.73 35.42
CA TYR A 149 6.21 -46.33 36.74
C TYR A 149 6.47 -45.22 37.77
N ALA A 150 6.21 -45.53 39.04
CA ALA A 150 6.54 -44.69 40.18
C ALA A 150 7.33 -45.52 41.19
N VAL A 151 8.22 -44.85 41.93
CA VAL A 151 8.97 -45.48 43.01
C VAL A 151 8.30 -45.06 44.32
N LYS A 152 8.05 -46.03 45.18
CA LYS A 152 7.50 -45.76 46.51
C LYS A 152 8.62 -45.14 47.37
N ALA A 153 8.28 -44.09 48.12
CA ALA A 153 9.16 -43.53 49.15
C ALA A 153 9.36 -44.54 50.29
#